data_AF-A0A7K1HB77-F1
#
_entry.id   AF-A0A7K1HB77-F1
#
_cell.length_a   1.000
_cell.length_b   1.000
_cell.length_c   1.000
_cell.angle_alpha   90.00
_cell.angle_beta   90.00
_cell.angle_gamma   90.00
#
_symmetry.space_group_name_H-M   'P 1'
#
loop_
_entity.id
_entity.type
_entity.pdbx_description
1 polymer ?
#
loop_
_entity_poly.entity_id
_entity_poly.type
_entity_poly.pdbx_seq_one_letter_code
_entity_poly.pdbx_strand_id
1 'polypeptide(L)'
;MEQGVWQEIELLYQKFQKLGISEMVDYDKYYLYSLITHSTAIEGSTLSELDTQLLFDEGVTAKGKPLVHHLMNEDLKQAYELAKIESDSLVPITPVFLKRLNAMLMRTTDSVHNVMSGVGGHFYMNYLKAPAKMNEL
;
A
#
# COMPACT_ATOMS: atom_id res chain seq x y z
N MET A 1 -6.62 -19.36 -23.01
CA MET A 1 -7.61 -19.39 -21.91
C MET A 1 -7.82 -17.97 -21.37
N GLU A 2 -8.00 -16.95 -22.23
CA GLU A 2 -7.86 -15.55 -21.80
C GLU A 2 -9.04 -14.63 -22.18
N GLN A 3 -9.76 -14.88 -23.28
CA GLN A 3 -10.86 -13.97 -23.68
C GLN A 3 -12.08 -14.02 -22.76
N GLY A 4 -12.38 -15.18 -22.15
CA GLY A 4 -13.55 -15.34 -21.28
C GLY A 4 -13.42 -14.62 -19.94
N VAL A 5 -12.22 -14.59 -19.36
CA VAL A 5 -11.96 -13.94 -18.05
C VAL A 5 -12.14 -12.43 -18.15
N TRP A 6 -11.66 -11.81 -19.24
CA TRP A 6 -11.85 -10.37 -19.44
C TRP A 6 -13.32 -9.99 -19.62
N GLN A 7 -14.10 -10.83 -20.32
CA GLN A 7 -15.54 -10.63 -20.46
C GLN A 7 -16.26 -10.76 -19.11
N GLU A 8 -15.85 -11.74 -18.29
CA GLU A 8 -16.39 -11.91 -16.94
C GLU A 8 -16.06 -10.73 -16.02
N ILE A 9 -14.81 -10.24 -16.04
CA ILE A 9 -14.38 -9.05 -15.29
C ILE A 9 -15.21 -7.82 -15.71
N GLU A 10 -15.40 -7.62 -17.02
CA GLU A 10 -16.20 -6.51 -17.54
C GLU A 10 -17.66 -6.59 -17.07
N LEU A 11 -18.27 -7.77 -17.11
CA LEU A 11 -19.64 -7.98 -16.62
C LEU A 11 -19.76 -7.71 -15.11
N LEU A 12 -18.77 -8.16 -14.33
CA LEU A 12 -18.72 -7.90 -12.89
C LEU A 12 -18.52 -6.42 -12.59
N TYR A 13 -17.67 -5.73 -13.36
CA TYR A 13 -17.46 -4.29 -13.23
C TYR A 13 -18.74 -3.51 -13.53
N GLN A 14 -19.45 -3.84 -14.62
CA GLN A 14 -20.74 -3.22 -14.94
C GLN A 14 -21.78 -3.46 -13.83
N LYS A 15 -21.81 -4.66 -13.25
CA LYS A 15 -22.70 -4.96 -12.10
C LYS A 15 -22.31 -4.15 -10.87
N PHE A 16 -21.02 -4.01 -10.57
CA PHE A 16 -20.51 -3.19 -9.48
C PHE A 16 -20.96 -1.73 -9.62
N GLN A 17 -20.81 -1.16 -10.82
CA GLN A 17 -21.26 0.21 -11.14
C GLN A 17 -22.78 0.35 -10.99
N LYS A 18 -23.57 -0.58 -11.54
CA LYS A 18 -25.03 -0.54 -11.47
C LYS A 18 -25.57 -0.62 -10.04
N LEU A 19 -24.85 -1.30 -9.14
CA LEU A 19 -25.22 -1.42 -7.74
C LEU A 19 -24.80 -0.20 -6.89
N GLY A 20 -24.05 0.76 -7.46
CA GLY A 20 -23.60 1.95 -6.74
C GLY A 20 -22.72 1.61 -5.53
N ILE A 21 -21.95 0.51 -5.58
CA ILE A 21 -21.18 0.04 -4.42
C ILE A 21 -20.14 1.09 -4.01
N SER A 22 -19.50 1.75 -4.97
CA SER A 22 -18.56 2.84 -4.72
C SER A 22 -19.22 4.12 -4.17
N GLU A 23 -20.55 4.22 -4.22
CA GLU A 23 -21.31 5.36 -3.70
C GLU A 23 -21.79 5.13 -2.26
N MET A 24 -21.51 3.95 -1.69
CA MET A 24 -21.81 3.66 -0.30
C MET A 24 -21.01 4.58 0.63
N VAL A 25 -21.62 4.90 1.77
CA VAL A 25 -20.99 5.75 2.80
C VAL A 25 -19.64 5.15 3.20
N ASP A 26 -18.61 6.01 3.20
CA ASP A 26 -17.24 5.68 3.58
C ASP A 26 -16.58 4.55 2.76
N TYR A 27 -17.09 4.25 1.56
CA TYR A 27 -16.52 3.21 0.69
C TYR A 27 -15.01 3.40 0.47
N ASP A 28 -14.60 4.60 0.03
CA ASP A 28 -13.19 4.92 -0.22
C ASP A 28 -12.31 4.74 1.02
N LYS A 29 -12.84 5.08 2.20
CA LYS A 29 -12.14 4.98 3.46
C LYS A 29 -11.89 3.52 3.82
N TYR A 30 -12.94 2.69 3.84
CA TYR A 30 -12.80 1.28 4.19
C TYR A 30 -12.05 0.47 3.13
N TYR A 31 -12.22 0.83 1.86
CA TYR A 31 -11.43 0.25 0.77
C TYR A 31 -9.94 0.54 0.96
N LEU A 32 -9.56 1.78 1.28
CA LEU A 32 -8.17 2.13 1.58
C LEU A 32 -7.63 1.38 2.79
N TYR A 33 -8.42 1.23 3.87
CA TYR A 33 -8.00 0.52 5.07
C TYR A 33 -7.72 -0.95 4.76
N SER A 34 -8.60 -1.61 4.02
CA SER A 34 -8.40 -3.00 3.58
C SER A 34 -7.16 -3.17 2.71
N LEU A 35 -6.94 -2.27 1.74
CA LEU A 35 -5.73 -2.27 0.91
C LEU A 35 -4.47 -2.18 1.76
N ILE A 36 -4.42 -1.24 2.71
CA ILE A 36 -3.26 -1.05 3.58
C ILE A 36 -3.02 -2.26 4.49
N THR A 37 -4.07 -2.78 5.12
CA THR A 37 -3.96 -3.98 5.96
C THR A 37 -3.38 -5.15 5.17
N HIS A 38 -3.92 -5.43 3.98
CA HIS A 38 -3.45 -6.54 3.17
C HIS A 38 -2.05 -6.33 2.59
N SER A 39 -1.72 -5.12 2.11
CA SER A 39 -0.37 -4.81 1.63
C SER A 39 0.67 -4.96 2.73
N THR A 40 0.42 -4.43 3.93
CA THR A 40 1.38 -4.58 5.03
C THR A 40 1.43 -6.00 5.58
N ALA A 41 0.35 -6.78 5.49
CA ALA A 41 0.36 -8.19 5.88
C ALA A 41 1.25 -9.05 4.97
N ILE A 42 1.29 -8.75 3.66
CA ILE A 42 2.24 -9.38 2.71
C ILE A 42 3.69 -9.14 3.16
N GLU A 43 3.98 -7.95 3.70
CA GLU A 43 5.28 -7.56 4.26
C GLU A 43 5.49 -8.04 5.71
N GLY A 44 4.56 -8.82 6.27
CA GLY A 44 4.69 -9.46 7.58
C GLY A 44 3.98 -8.77 8.75
N SER A 45 3.25 -7.68 8.52
CA SER A 45 2.40 -7.08 9.55
C SER A 45 1.33 -8.07 10.03
N THR A 46 1.06 -8.04 11.33
CA THR A 46 0.05 -8.88 11.97
C THR A 46 -1.22 -8.11 12.34
N LEU A 47 -1.35 -6.83 11.95
CA LEU A 47 -2.56 -6.06 12.20
C LEU A 47 -3.73 -6.62 11.39
N SER A 48 -4.90 -6.74 12.03
CA SER A 48 -6.15 -7.04 11.35
C SER A 48 -6.76 -5.76 10.75
N GLU A 49 -7.79 -5.91 9.92
CA GLU A 49 -8.53 -4.73 9.40
C GLU A 49 -9.15 -3.92 10.54
N LEU A 50 -9.68 -4.58 11.58
CA LEU A 50 -10.24 -3.90 12.75
C LEU A 50 -9.17 -3.12 13.52
N ASP A 51 -7.99 -3.72 13.72
CA ASP A 51 -6.89 -3.01 14.38
C ASP A 51 -6.44 -1.79 13.57
N THR A 52 -6.39 -1.93 12.25
CA THR A 52 -5.99 -0.87 11.32
C THR A 52 -7.02 0.25 11.30
N GLN A 53 -8.32 -0.08 11.35
CA GLN A 53 -9.40 0.88 11.47
C GLN A 53 -9.30 1.66 12.78
N LEU A 54 -9.14 0.97 13.93
CA LEU A 54 -8.99 1.61 15.24
C LEU A 54 -7.74 2.51 15.30
N LEU A 55 -6.64 2.07 14.68
CA LEU A 55 -5.43 2.87 14.56
C LEU A 55 -5.69 4.17 13.79
N PHE A 56 -6.35 4.10 12.64
CA PHE A 56 -6.54 5.25 11.78
C PHE A 56 -7.64 6.21 12.22
N ASP A 57 -8.70 5.70 12.84
CA ASP A 57 -9.86 6.52 13.24
C ASP A 57 -9.71 7.06 14.66
N GLU A 58 -9.14 6.27 15.57
CA GLU A 58 -9.12 6.56 17.01
C GLU A 58 -7.69 6.75 17.55
N GLY A 59 -6.66 6.46 16.76
CA GLY A 59 -5.26 6.48 17.22
C GLY A 59 -4.94 5.35 18.21
N VAL A 60 -5.75 4.27 18.21
CA VAL A 60 -5.62 3.17 19.16
C VAL A 60 -4.73 2.07 18.60
N THR A 61 -3.63 1.78 19.30
CA THR A 61 -2.74 0.67 18.95
C THR A 61 -3.28 -0.67 19.43
N ALA A 62 -3.11 -1.72 18.61
CA ALA A 62 -3.44 -3.08 18.95
C ALA A 62 -2.50 -3.64 20.03
N LYS A 63 -3.06 -3.99 21.18
CA LYS A 63 -2.32 -4.53 22.32
C LYS A 63 -1.58 -5.81 21.96
N GLY A 64 -0.31 -5.88 22.33
CA GLY A 64 0.52 -7.07 22.14
C GLY A 64 1.10 -7.24 20.74
N LYS A 65 0.87 -6.30 19.82
CA LYS A 65 1.48 -6.28 18.49
C LYS A 65 2.68 -5.32 18.44
N PRO A 66 3.72 -5.63 17.66
CA PRO A 66 4.88 -4.74 17.51
C PRO A 66 4.50 -3.33 17.07
N LEU A 67 5.13 -2.31 17.66
CA LEU A 67 4.92 -0.91 17.26
C LEU A 67 5.21 -0.70 15.77
N VAL A 68 6.25 -1.35 15.25
CA VAL A 68 6.64 -1.28 13.84
C VAL A 68 5.50 -1.66 12.89
N HIS A 69 4.60 -2.58 13.25
CA HIS A 69 3.44 -2.92 12.40
C HIS A 69 2.45 -1.76 12.27
N HIS A 70 2.25 -0.99 13.34
CA HIS A 70 1.39 0.20 13.34
C HIS A 70 2.02 1.29 12.48
N LEU A 71 3.33 1.51 12.67
CA LEU A 71 4.10 2.46 11.89
C LEU A 71 4.13 2.11 10.39
N MET A 72 4.22 0.82 10.02
CA MET A 72 4.10 0.37 8.62
C MET A 72 2.75 0.76 8.02
N ASN A 73 1.67 0.62 8.80
CA ASN A 73 0.33 0.95 8.34
C ASN A 73 0.16 2.49 8.22
N GLU A 74 0.66 3.26 9.17
CA GLU A 74 0.61 4.74 9.13
C GLU A 74 1.46 5.33 8.01
N ASP A 75 2.67 4.81 7.77
CA ASP A 75 3.54 5.26 6.69
C ASP A 75 2.93 4.91 5.31
N LEU A 76 2.37 3.70 5.15
CA LEU A 76 1.70 3.33 3.91
C LEU A 76 0.41 4.14 3.67
N LYS A 77 -0.35 4.48 4.72
CA LYS A 77 -1.50 5.38 4.62
C LYS A 77 -1.09 6.73 4.04
N GLN A 78 -0.04 7.34 4.59
CA GLN A 78 0.47 8.64 4.11
C GLN A 78 1.00 8.55 2.67
N ALA A 79 1.65 7.44 2.30
CA ALA A 79 2.09 7.21 0.93
C ALA A 79 0.91 7.16 -0.05
N TYR A 80 -0.20 6.47 0.31
CA TYR A 80 -1.41 6.45 -0.50
C TYR A 80 -2.08 7.83 -0.59
N GLU A 81 -2.15 8.58 0.51
CA GLU A 81 -2.70 9.94 0.52
C GLU A 81 -1.91 10.87 -0.42
N LEU A 82 -0.57 10.80 -0.38
CA LEU A 82 0.28 11.52 -1.33
C LEU A 82 0.02 11.08 -2.76
N ALA A 83 -0.04 9.77 -3.02
CA ALA A 83 -0.29 9.25 -4.36
C ALA A 83 -1.64 9.72 -4.91
N LYS A 84 -2.69 9.76 -4.07
CA LYS A 84 -4.01 10.28 -4.46
C LYS A 84 -3.96 11.76 -4.85
N ILE A 85 -3.37 12.61 -4.00
CA ILE A 85 -3.23 14.06 -4.26
C ILE A 85 -2.47 14.34 -5.58
N GLU A 86 -1.38 13.62 -5.80
CA GLU A 86 -0.51 13.83 -6.96
C GLU A 86 -1.13 13.25 -8.24
N SER A 87 -1.90 12.16 -8.12
CA SER A 87 -2.72 11.60 -9.21
C SER A 87 -3.81 12.56 -9.65
N ASP A 88 -4.53 13.18 -8.71
CA ASP A 88 -5.55 14.20 -9.01
C ASP A 88 -4.96 15.42 -9.72
N SER A 89 -3.69 15.71 -9.44
CA SER A 89 -2.91 16.79 -10.06
C SER A 89 -2.22 16.37 -11.37
N LEU A 90 -2.43 15.13 -11.84
CA LEU A 90 -1.82 14.54 -13.04
C LEU A 90 -0.28 14.67 -13.06
N VAL A 91 0.35 14.55 -11.90
CA VAL A 91 1.81 14.67 -11.79
C VAL A 91 2.46 13.48 -12.52
N PRO A 92 3.43 13.72 -13.43
CA PRO A 92 4.12 12.64 -14.12
C PRO A 92 4.83 11.71 -13.15
N ILE A 93 4.75 10.40 -13.42
CA ILE A 93 5.53 9.40 -12.68
C ILE A 93 7.00 9.59 -13.07
N THR A 94 7.79 10.12 -12.14
CA THR A 94 9.23 10.38 -12.34
C THR A 94 10.06 9.66 -11.27
N PRO A 95 11.35 9.43 -11.51
CA PRO A 95 12.25 8.91 -10.48
C PRO A 95 12.28 9.77 -9.20
N VAL A 96 12.09 11.10 -9.32
CA VAL A 96 12.01 12.01 -8.17
C VAL A 96 10.73 11.75 -7.36
N PHE A 97 9.59 11.63 -8.06
CA PHE A 97 8.32 11.27 -7.43
C PHE A 97 8.41 9.94 -6.68
N LEU A 98 8.94 8.90 -7.34
CA LEU A 98 9.03 7.55 -6.77
C LEU A 98 9.98 7.49 -5.57
N LYS A 99 11.09 8.25 -5.57
CA LYS A 99 11.94 8.40 -4.38
C LYS A 99 11.21 9.07 -3.21
N ARG A 100 10.43 10.13 -3.48
CA ARG A 100 9.62 10.80 -2.45
C ARG A 100 8.55 9.86 -1.88
N LEU A 101 7.88 9.11 -2.75
CA LEU A 101 6.86 8.13 -2.35
C LEU A 101 7.46 7.03 -1.47
N ASN A 102 8.63 6.49 -1.84
CA ASN A 102 9.33 5.48 -1.04
C ASN A 102 9.81 6.05 0.31
N ALA A 103 10.32 7.29 0.34
CA ALA A 103 10.72 7.94 1.58
C ALA A 103 9.54 8.16 2.54
N MET A 104 8.34 8.40 2.01
CA MET A 104 7.10 8.46 2.79
C MET A 104 6.70 7.08 3.31
N LEU A 105 6.74 6.06 2.45
CA LEU A 105 6.37 4.68 2.78
C LEU A 105 7.25 4.06 3.89
N MET A 106 8.51 4.48 3.99
CA MET A 106 9.47 3.96 4.97
C MET A 106 9.85 4.99 6.04
N ARG A 107 9.09 6.09 6.19
CA ARG A 107 9.52 7.25 6.99
C ARG A 107 9.92 6.91 8.42
N THR A 108 9.19 6.00 9.06
CA THR A 108 9.38 5.59 10.46
C THR A 108 9.76 4.12 10.62
N THR A 109 9.71 3.37 9.52
CA THR A 109 9.98 1.94 9.45
C THR A 109 11.29 1.61 8.72
N ASP A 110 11.99 2.62 8.20
CA ASP A 110 13.32 2.42 7.62
C ASP A 110 14.28 1.91 8.70
N SER A 111 14.80 0.72 8.47
CA SER A 111 15.80 0.10 9.30
C SER A 111 16.82 -0.58 8.40
N VAL A 112 18.10 -0.39 8.75
CA VAL A 112 19.21 -1.10 8.11
C VAL A 112 19.10 -2.57 8.48
N HIS A 113 18.43 -3.35 7.63
CA HIS A 113 18.38 -4.80 7.78
C HIS A 113 19.74 -5.38 7.40
N ASN A 114 20.64 -5.55 8.37
CA ASN A 114 21.80 -6.42 8.22
C ASN A 114 21.31 -7.87 8.19
N VAL A 115 20.97 -8.37 7.00
CA VAL A 115 20.62 -9.79 6.83
C VAL A 115 21.91 -10.61 6.88
N MET A 116 22.32 -11.05 8.08
CA MET A 116 23.35 -12.08 8.26
C MET A 116 22.77 -13.49 8.06
N SER A 117 21.96 -13.68 7.02
CA SER A 117 21.57 -15.02 6.55
C SER A 117 21.20 -14.94 5.07
N GLY A 118 22.18 -15.26 4.24
CA GLY A 118 21.90 -15.67 2.88
C GLY A 118 20.90 -16.83 2.90
N VAL A 119 20.04 -16.86 1.87
CA VAL A 119 18.94 -17.81 1.64
C VAL A 119 17.59 -17.34 2.21
N GLY A 120 16.76 -16.75 1.34
CA GLY A 120 15.30 -16.96 1.42
C GLY A 120 14.37 -15.75 1.51
N GLY A 121 14.82 -14.51 1.38
CA GLY A 121 13.93 -13.34 1.36
C GLY A 121 14.33 -12.32 0.30
N HIS A 122 13.58 -12.25 -0.79
CA HIS A 122 13.64 -11.11 -1.71
C HIS A 122 12.90 -9.94 -1.06
N PHE A 123 13.49 -9.33 -0.03
CA PHE A 123 13.00 -8.07 0.51
C PHE A 123 14.10 -7.02 0.40
N TYR A 124 13.68 -5.88 -0.15
CA TYR A 124 14.43 -4.69 -0.52
C TYR A 124 15.32 -4.80 -1.76
N MET A 125 14.84 -4.18 -2.85
CA MET A 125 15.73 -3.70 -3.90
C MET A 125 16.82 -2.85 -3.23
N ASN A 126 18.06 -3.30 -3.35
CA ASN A 126 19.24 -2.53 -3.01
C ASN A 126 19.15 -1.16 -3.70
N TYR A 127 19.04 -0.06 -2.92
CA TYR A 127 18.88 1.32 -3.40
C TYR A 127 19.94 1.74 -4.43
N LEU A 128 21.09 1.07 -4.43
CA LEU A 128 22.17 1.29 -5.38
C LEU A 128 21.84 0.86 -6.81
N LYS A 129 20.83 0.00 -7.02
CA LYS A 129 20.40 -0.48 -8.35
C LYS A 129 19.10 0.14 -8.88
N ALA A 130 18.35 0.86 -8.04
CA ALA A 130 17.09 1.51 -8.42
C ALA A 130 17.24 2.61 -9.50
N PRO A 131 18.19 3.55 -9.45
CA PRO A 131 18.18 4.67 -10.38
C PRO A 131 18.50 4.30 -11.84
N ALA A 132 19.22 3.21 -12.10
CA ALA A 132 19.60 2.82 -13.47
C ALA A 132 18.42 2.26 -14.27
N LYS A 133 17.54 1.46 -13.64
CA LYS A 133 16.38 0.83 -14.31
C LYS A 133 15.15 1.73 -14.38
N MET A 134 15.08 2.74 -13.52
CA MET A 134 13.93 3.65 -13.42
C MET A 134 13.84 4.66 -14.58
N ASN A 135 14.93 4.85 -15.33
CA ASN A 135 14.94 5.65 -16.55
C ASN A 135 14.53 4.85 -17.80
N GLU A 136 14.31 3.53 -17.65
CA GLU A 136 13.92 2.62 -18.75
C GLU A 136 12.40 2.32 -18.75
N LEU A 137 11.64 2.88 -17.80
CA LEU A 137 10.18 2.83 -17.69
C LEU A 137 9.56 4.09 -18.31
#